data_AF-A0A368GB51-F1
#
_entry.id   AF-A0A368GB51-F1
#
_cell.length_a   1.000
_cell.length_b   1.000
_cell.length_c   1.000
_cell.angle_alpha   90.00
_cell.angle_beta   90.00
_cell.angle_gamma   90.00
#
_symmetry.space_group_name_H-M   'P 1'
#
loop_
_entity.id
_entity.type
_entity.pdbx_description
1 polymer ?
#
loop_
_entity_poly.entity_id
_entity_poly.type
_entity_poly.pdbx_seq_one_letter_code
_entity_poly.pdbx_strand_id
1 'polypeptide(L)' 'MALMAEHGAKVRTFADNVNWVPWISINGLRIPAAEKHFQEVLCYQYFQPQPIECQTLRA' A
#
# COMPACT_ATOMS: atom_id res chain seq x y z
N MET A 1 -22.72 11.37 10.99
CA MET A 1 -21.83 10.23 10.62
C MET A 1 -21.54 10.28 9.12
N ALA A 2 -20.65 11.17 8.66
CA ALA A 2 -20.37 11.34 7.23
C ALA A 2 -19.11 10.59 6.75
N LEU A 3 -18.10 10.44 7.62
CA LEU A 3 -16.78 9.93 7.23
C LEU A 3 -16.82 8.49 6.67
N MET A 4 -17.59 7.60 7.30
CA MET A 4 -17.72 6.21 6.82
C MET A 4 -18.50 6.12 5.50
N ALA A 5 -19.49 6.99 5.30
CA ALA A 5 -20.23 7.06 4.04
C ALA A 5 -19.35 7.59 2.89
N GLU A 6 -18.54 8.62 3.16
CA GLU A 6 -17.56 9.15 2.21
C GLU A 6 -16.49 8.11 1.88
N HIS A 7 -15.96 7.41 2.89
CA HIS A 7 -15.03 6.30 2.68
C HIS A 7 -15.64 5.22 1.79
N GLY A 8 -16.87 4.77 2.08
CA GLY A 8 -17.56 3.76 1.27
C GLY A 8 -17.86 4.23 -0.17
N ALA A 9 -18.07 5.53 -0.40
CA ALA A 9 -18.19 6.09 -1.74
C ALA A 9 -16.85 6.04 -2.51
N LYS A 10 -15.73 6.34 -1.84
CA LYS A 10 -14.38 6.26 -2.45
C LYS A 10 -13.94 4.83 -2.69
N VAL A 11 -14.18 3.91 -1.76
CA VAL A 11 -13.82 2.49 -1.93
C VAL A 11 -14.55 1.89 -3.13
N ARG A 12 -15.83 2.21 -3.32
CA ARG A 12 -16.63 1.73 -4.46
C ARG A 12 -16.01 2.03 -5.84
N THR A 13 -15.15 3.03 -5.97
CA THR A 13 -14.51 3.33 -7.27
C THR A 13 -13.45 2.29 -7.68
N PHE A 14 -12.97 1.48 -6.74
CA PHE A 14 -12.01 0.40 -6.99
C PHE A 14 -12.39 -0.94 -6.33
N ALA A 15 -13.51 -0.99 -5.59
CA ALA A 15 -13.95 -2.12 -4.76
C ALA A 15 -14.15 -3.42 -5.52
N ASP A 16 -14.60 -3.36 -6.78
CA ASP A 16 -14.86 -4.56 -7.59
C ASP A 16 -13.58 -5.40 -7.81
N ASN A 17 -12.40 -4.78 -7.61
CA ASN A 17 -11.10 -5.42 -7.70
C ASN A 17 -10.47 -5.73 -6.33
N VAL A 18 -11.20 -5.49 -5.24
CA VAL A 18 -10.77 -5.70 -3.85
C VAL A 18 -11.45 -6.95 -3.29
N ASN A 19 -10.82 -8.10 -3.48
CA ASN A 19 -11.30 -9.39 -2.94
C ASN A 19 -10.69 -9.71 -1.56
N TRP A 20 -9.73 -8.91 -1.09
CA TRP A 20 -8.93 -9.16 0.11
C TRP A 20 -8.36 -7.85 0.67
N VAL A 21 -8.09 -7.83 1.97
CA VAL A 21 -7.42 -6.72 2.68
C VAL A 21 -6.26 -7.23 3.54
N PRO A 22 -5.17 -6.48 3.73
CA PRO A 22 -4.97 -5.09 3.28
C PRO A 22 -4.80 -4.99 1.76
N TRP A 23 -5.44 -4.00 1.15
CA TRP A 23 -5.30 -3.68 -0.29
C TRP A 23 -4.47 -2.41 -0.42
N ILE A 24 -3.27 -2.53 -0.95
CA ILE A 24 -2.28 -1.43 -0.94
C ILE A 24 -2.08 -0.89 -2.34
N SER A 25 -2.18 0.43 -2.46
CA SER A 25 -1.87 1.18 -3.67
C SER A 25 -0.78 2.20 -3.39
N ILE A 26 0.23 2.22 -4.26
CA ILE A 26 1.33 3.20 -4.24
C ILE A 26 1.31 3.90 -5.59
N ASN A 27 1.22 5.24 -5.59
CA ASN A 27 1.08 6.06 -6.79
C ASN A 27 -0.10 5.64 -7.70
N GLY A 28 -1.21 5.21 -7.10
CA GLY A 28 -2.42 4.82 -7.84
C GLY A 28 -2.39 3.39 -8.41
N LEU A 29 -1.27 2.67 -8.29
CA LEU A 29 -1.14 1.29 -8.74
C LEU A 29 -1.25 0.33 -7.57
N ARG A 30 -2.03 -0.75 -7.73
CA ARG A 30 -2.11 -1.83 -6.75
C ARG A 30 -0.79 -2.59 -6.69
N ILE A 31 -0.25 -2.78 -5.48
CA ILE A 31 1.02 -3.49 -5.25
C ILE A 31 0.82 -4.71 -4.32
N PRO A 32 0.52 -5.90 -4.87
CA PRO A 32 0.26 -7.10 -4.06
C PRO A 32 1.42 -7.52 -3.15
N ALA A 33 2.67 -7.33 -3.59
CA ALA A 33 3.84 -7.66 -2.76
C ALA A 33 3.89 -6.82 -1.48
N ALA A 34 3.39 -5.58 -1.53
CA ALA A 34 3.37 -4.67 -0.39
C ALA A 34 2.36 -5.12 0.67
N GLU A 35 1.33 -5.89 0.30
CA GLU A 35 0.32 -6.43 1.24
C GLU A 35 0.95 -7.39 2.27
N LYS A 36 2.12 -7.98 1.96
CA LYS A 36 2.89 -8.86 2.86
C LYS A 36 4.23 -8.27 3.31
N HIS A 37 4.90 -7.53 2.41
CA HIS A 37 6.28 -7.05 2.58
C HIS A 37 6.37 -5.54 2.35
N PHE A 38 5.49 -4.76 3.01
CA PHE A 38 5.33 -3.33 2.75
C PHE A 38 6.65 -2.56 2.82
N GLN A 39 7.41 -2.75 3.90
CA GLN A 39 8.67 -2.04 4.14
C GLN A 39 9.74 -2.40 3.10
N GLU A 40 9.90 -3.69 2.78
CA GLU A 40 10.86 -4.14 1.75
C GLU A 40 10.53 -3.56 0.38
N VAL A 41 9.24 -3.55 0.00
CA VAL A 41 8.79 -2.97 -1.27
C VAL A 41 9.14 -1.49 -1.35
N LEU A 42 8.84 -0.70 -0.31
CA LEU A 42 9.19 0.72 -0.29
C LEU A 42 10.71 0.92 -0.41
N CYS A 43 11.46 0.21 0.42
CA CYS A 43 12.90 0.35 0.54
C CYS A 43 13.66 -0.03 -0.73
N TYR A 44 13.26 -1.09 -1.42
CA TYR A 44 14.00 -1.61 -2.57
C TYR A 44 13.44 -1.19 -3.93
N GLN A 45 12.16 -0.80 -4.00
CA GLN A 45 11.51 -0.48 -5.28
C GLN A 45 11.14 0.99 -5.43
N TYR A 46 10.92 1.73 -4.34
CA TYR A 46 10.40 3.11 -4.42
C TYR A 46 11.38 4.17 -3.92
N PHE A 47 12.16 3.91 -2.87
CA PHE A 47 13.05 4.92 -2.33
C PHE A 47 14.41 4.94 -3.05
N GLN A 48 14.70 6.07 -3.69
CA GLN A 48 15.97 6.35 -4.34
C GLN A 48 16.44 7.78 -3.96
N PRO A 49 17.55 7.95 -3.22
CA PRO A 49 18.40 6.89 -2.64
C PRO A 49 17.69 6.14 -1.51
N GLN A 50 18.18 4.93 -1.20
CA GLN A 50 17.63 4.12 -0.11
C GLN A 50 17.94 4.76 1.26
N PRO A 51 16.91 5.01 2.11
CA PRO A 51 17.08 5.53 3.47
C PRO A 51 17.87 4.57 4.38
N ILE A 52 18.50 5.10 5.43
CA ILE A 52 19.30 4.28 6.37
C ILE A 52 18.43 3.27 7.14
N GLU A 53 17.16 3.61 7.35
CA GLU A 53 16.15 2.76 7.98
C GLU A 53 15.90 1.46 7.21
N CYS A 54 16.21 1.43 5.91
CA CYS A 54 16.08 0.23 5.11
C CYS A 54 17.20 -0.79 5.34
N GLN A 55 18.29 -0.40 6.00
CA GLN A 55 19.44 -1.27 6.27
C GLN A 55 19.15 -2.27 7.39
N THR A 56 18.26 -1.93 8.33
CA THR A 56 17.88 -2.77 9.47
C THR A 56 16.93 -3.90 9.11
N LEU A 57 16.32 -3.88 7.91
CA LEU A 57 15.40 -4.92 7.44
C LEU A 57 16.09 -6.21 6.97
N ARG A 58 17.42 -6.22 6.84
CA ARG A 58 18.20 -7.41 6.46
C ARG A 58 18.57 -8.32 7.65
N ALA A 59 18.09 -8.03 8.86
CA ALA A 59 18.42 -8.76 10.08
C ALA A 59 17.59 -10.04 10.26
#